data_AF-A0A1Q9RZN4-F1
#
_entry.id   AF-A0A1Q9RZN4-F1
#
_cell.length_a   1.000
_cell.length_b   1.000
_cell.length_c   1.000
_cell.angle_alpha   90.00
_cell.angle_beta   90.00
_cell.angle_gamma   90.00
#
_symmetry.space_group_name_H-M   'P 1'
#
loop_
_entity.id
_entity.type
_entity.pdbx_description
1 polymer ?
#
loop_
_entity_poly.entity_id
_entity_poly.type
_entity_poly.pdbx_seq_one_letter_code
_entity_poly.pdbx_strand_id
1 'polypeptide(L)'
;MSKYLLNKFLFTVDRDADLVERYRADPVGTVAWWEAEEANRLLNCVGAEKSTWLAFEDEERAALAGHDYPKLFELGAHPFLTLTLFIAMFERDHEEPLGFQLEYARKLSHFSLPYPDIAT
;
A
#
# COMPACT_ATOMS: atom_id res chain seq x y z
N MET A 1 0.35 -14.76 -4.01
CA MET A 1 0.74 -13.33 -4.10
C MET A 1 -0.05 -12.60 -5.18
N SER A 2 -0.97 -11.72 -4.78
CA SER A 2 -1.82 -10.97 -5.70
C SER A 2 -1.39 -9.52 -5.74
N LYS A 3 -0.56 -9.15 -6.73
CA LYS A 3 -0.19 -7.75 -7.00
C LYS A 3 -1.41 -6.84 -7.11
N TYR A 4 -2.50 -7.37 -7.68
CA TYR A 4 -3.76 -6.65 -7.76
C TYR A 4 -4.32 -6.30 -6.37
N LEU A 5 -4.42 -7.28 -5.47
CA LEU A 5 -5.03 -7.06 -4.16
C LEU A 5 -4.21 -6.10 -3.30
N LEU A 6 -2.88 -6.26 -3.32
CA LEU A 6 -1.94 -5.38 -2.63
C LEU A 6 -2.10 -3.92 -3.07
N ASN A 7 -2.08 -3.69 -4.38
CA ASN A 7 -2.24 -2.35 -4.94
C ASN A 7 -3.66 -1.80 -4.75
N LYS A 8 -4.69 -2.65 -4.73
CA LYS A 8 -6.07 -2.25 -4.44
C LYS A 8 -6.20 -1.74 -3.00
N PHE A 9 -5.57 -2.39 -2.03
CA PHE A 9 -5.53 -1.90 -0.64
C PHE A 9 -4.87 -0.54 -0.56
N LEU A 10 -3.63 -0.42 -1.07
CA LEU A 10 -2.86 0.83 -1.01
C LEU A 10 -3.62 1.98 -1.68
N PHE A 11 -4.19 1.73 -2.86
CA PHE A 11 -5.01 2.72 -3.56
C PHE A 11 -6.26 3.11 -2.76
N THR A 12 -6.95 2.15 -2.15
CA THR A 12 -8.20 2.43 -1.42
C THR A 12 -7.94 3.26 -0.17
N VAL A 13 -6.90 2.93 0.59
CA VAL A 13 -6.52 3.67 1.80
C VAL A 13 -6.04 5.07 1.43
N ASP A 14 -5.18 5.22 0.42
CA ASP A 14 -4.60 6.51 0.01
C ASP A 14 -5.63 7.52 -0.58
N ARG A 15 -6.89 7.12 -0.78
CA ARG A 15 -7.95 8.00 -1.32
C ARG A 15 -8.92 8.52 -0.27
N ASP A 16 -8.77 8.10 0.97
CA ASP A 16 -9.67 8.48 2.06
C ASP A 16 -8.84 8.86 3.31
N ALA A 17 -8.91 10.13 3.71
CA ALA A 17 -8.14 10.65 4.83
C ALA A 17 -8.45 9.92 6.15
N ASP A 18 -9.70 9.49 6.37
CA ASP A 18 -10.07 8.75 7.57
C ASP A 18 -9.46 7.34 7.57
N LEU A 19 -9.37 6.71 6.39
CA LEU A 19 -8.67 5.43 6.25
C LEU A 19 -7.15 5.59 6.41
N VAL A 20 -6.56 6.68 5.94
CA VAL A 20 -5.14 6.98 6.16
C VAL A 20 -4.85 7.08 7.66
N GLU A 21 -5.62 7.87 8.41
CA GLU A 21 -5.43 8.01 9.86
C GLU A 21 -5.69 6.70 10.60
N ARG A 22 -6.73 5.95 10.21
CA ARG A 22 -7.02 4.63 10.77
C ARG A 22 -5.87 3.66 10.53
N TYR A 23 -5.34 3.61 9.31
CA TYR A 23 -4.23 2.74 8.96
C TYR A 23 -2.95 3.11 9.72
N ARG A 24 -2.66 4.40 9.84
CA ARG A 24 -1.53 4.88 10.65
C ARG A 24 -1.67 4.49 12.13
N ALA A 25 -2.87 4.61 12.70
CA ALA A 25 -3.10 4.37 14.12
C ALA A 25 -3.21 2.88 14.50
N ASP A 26 -3.82 2.06 13.64
CA ASP A 26 -4.00 0.62 13.84
C ASP A 26 -3.80 -0.12 12.50
N PRO A 27 -2.54 -0.34 12.10
CA PRO A 27 -2.25 -0.94 10.80
C PRO A 27 -2.69 -2.40 10.72
N VAL A 28 -2.50 -3.17 11.79
CA VAL A 28 -2.90 -4.59 11.86
C VAL A 28 -4.43 -4.70 11.74
N GLY A 29 -5.17 -3.95 12.55
CA GLY A 29 -6.64 -4.00 12.53
C GLY A 29 -7.22 -3.44 11.23
N THR A 30 -6.58 -2.44 10.63
CA THR A 30 -7.02 -1.90 9.33
C THR A 30 -6.81 -2.91 8.20
N VAL A 31 -5.66 -3.59 8.13
CA VAL A 31 -5.40 -4.63 7.13
C VAL A 31 -6.40 -5.78 7.28
N ALA A 32 -6.59 -6.27 8.50
CA ALA A 32 -7.52 -7.38 8.78
C ALA A 32 -8.97 -7.02 8.43
N TRP A 33 -9.43 -5.84 8.83
CA TRP A 33 -10.78 -5.37 8.50
C TRP A 33 -10.96 -5.18 6.99
N TRP A 34 -9.99 -4.56 6.31
CA TRP A 34 -10.11 -4.31 4.88
C TRP A 34 -10.11 -5.62 4.09
N GLU A 35 -9.29 -6.59 4.47
CA GLU A 35 -9.28 -7.93 3.87
C GLU A 35 -10.63 -8.63 4.02
N ALA A 36 -11.24 -8.57 5.22
CA ALA A 36 -12.54 -9.19 5.49
C ALA A 36 -13.70 -8.49 4.77
N GLU A 37 -13.70 -7.16 4.73
CA GLU A 37 -14.88 -6.39 4.35
C GLU A 37 -14.83 -5.80 2.94
N GLU A 38 -13.65 -5.38 2.47
CA GLU A 38 -13.49 -4.56 1.27
C GLU A 38 -12.79 -5.30 0.11
N ALA A 39 -11.85 -6.20 0.42
CA ALA A 39 -11.02 -6.89 -0.57
C ALA A 39 -11.82 -7.53 -1.71
N ASN A 40 -12.89 -8.22 -1.34
CA ASN A 40 -13.72 -8.99 -2.25
C ASN A 40 -14.97 -8.25 -2.77
N ARG A 41 -15.11 -6.95 -2.45
CA ARG A 41 -16.20 -6.15 -3.01
C ARG A 41 -16.03 -6.02 -4.52
N LEU A 42 -17.04 -6.42 -5.27
CA LEU A 42 -17.08 -6.33 -6.72
C LEU A 42 -17.45 -4.90 -7.15
N LEU A 43 -16.67 -4.32 -8.06
CA LEU A 43 -16.91 -2.97 -8.57
C LEU A 43 -18.22 -2.95 -9.38
N ASN A 44 -19.04 -1.92 -9.18
CA ASN A 44 -20.35 -1.73 -9.83
C ASN A 44 -21.41 -2.80 -9.51
N CYS A 45 -21.21 -3.61 -8.47
CA CYS A 45 -22.21 -4.52 -7.93
C CYS A 45 -22.82 -3.98 -6.62
N VAL A 46 -23.93 -4.58 -6.19
CA VAL A 46 -24.49 -4.31 -4.86
C VAL A 46 -23.57 -4.87 -3.76
N GLY A 47 -23.49 -4.21 -2.60
CA GLY A 47 -22.55 -4.58 -1.54
C GLY A 47 -22.72 -5.99 -0.95
N ALA A 48 -23.88 -6.64 -1.19
CA ALA A 48 -24.11 -8.03 -0.83
C ALA A 48 -23.36 -9.03 -1.74
N GLU A 49 -22.97 -8.61 -2.95
CA GLU A 49 -22.18 -9.42 -3.87
C GLU A 49 -20.69 -9.22 -3.57
N LYS A 50 -20.13 -10.18 -2.85
CA LYS A 50 -18.69 -10.28 -2.56
C LYS A 50 -18.16 -11.60 -3.11
N SER A 51 -16.96 -11.59 -3.66
CA SER A 51 -16.24 -12.85 -3.93
C SER A 51 -15.63 -13.41 -2.63
N THR A 52 -15.03 -14.60 -2.71
CA THR A 52 -14.22 -15.19 -1.62
C THR A 52 -12.82 -15.56 -2.10
N TRP A 53 -12.45 -15.05 -3.27
CA TRP A 53 -11.31 -15.54 -4.03
C TRP A 53 -10.03 -14.76 -3.74
N LEU A 54 -10.15 -13.54 -3.22
CA LEU A 54 -9.01 -12.69 -2.89
C LEU A 54 -8.74 -12.75 -1.39
N ALA A 55 -7.51 -13.11 -1.05
CA ALA A 55 -6.94 -13.04 0.28
C ALA A 55 -5.46 -12.66 0.16
N PHE A 56 -4.93 -12.02 1.19
CA PHE A 56 -3.49 -11.79 1.30
C PHE A 56 -2.77 -13.08 1.66
N GLU A 57 -1.50 -13.17 1.27
CA GLU A 57 -0.55 -14.08 1.88
C GLU A 57 -0.06 -13.50 3.22
N ASP A 58 0.47 -14.35 4.10
CA ASP A 58 0.99 -13.90 5.41
C ASP A 58 2.08 -12.83 5.28
N GLU A 59 2.94 -12.96 4.27
CA GLU A 59 4.01 -12.00 3.98
C GLU A 59 3.45 -10.64 3.52
N GLU A 60 2.36 -10.63 2.73
CA GLU A 60 1.69 -9.40 2.30
C GLU A 60 1.03 -8.71 3.50
N ARG A 61 0.35 -9.47 4.38
CA ARG A 61 -0.23 -8.93 5.62
C ARG A 61 0.83 -8.32 6.53
N ALA A 62 1.95 -9.02 6.71
CA ALA A 62 3.05 -8.55 7.55
C ALA A 62 3.68 -7.27 6.99
N ALA A 63 3.91 -7.21 5.67
CA ALA A 63 4.48 -6.03 5.04
C ALA A 63 3.55 -4.81 5.13
N LEU A 64 2.24 -5.01 4.92
CA LEU A 64 1.24 -3.95 5.10
C LEU A 64 1.17 -3.51 6.57
N ALA A 65 0.93 -4.44 7.49
CA ALA A 65 0.79 -4.12 8.91
C ALA A 65 2.04 -3.49 9.54
N GLY A 66 3.23 -3.81 9.01
CA GLY A 66 4.50 -3.24 9.44
C GLY A 66 4.90 -1.96 8.72
N HIS A 67 4.12 -1.48 7.74
CA HIS A 67 4.48 -0.37 6.85
C HIS A 67 5.85 -0.58 6.17
N ASP A 68 6.19 -1.84 5.84
CA ASP A 68 7.48 -2.21 5.27
C ASP A 68 7.50 -1.91 3.76
N TYR A 69 7.67 -0.65 3.40
CA TYR A 69 7.63 -0.24 1.99
C TYR A 69 8.74 -0.82 1.10
N PRO A 70 9.97 -1.12 1.58
CA PRO A 70 10.90 -1.93 0.80
C PRO A 70 10.31 -3.31 0.49
N LYS A 71 9.74 -3.98 1.48
CA LYS A 71 9.12 -5.30 1.26
C LYS A 71 7.90 -5.22 0.35
N LEU A 72 7.04 -4.22 0.53
CA LEU A 72 5.89 -3.99 -0.35
C LEU A 72 6.35 -3.79 -1.80
N PHE A 73 7.47 -3.09 -2.02
CA PHE A 73 8.06 -2.92 -3.35
C PHE A 73 8.52 -4.25 -3.95
N GLU A 74 9.18 -5.12 -3.17
CA GLU A 74 9.54 -6.49 -3.60
C GLU A 74 8.30 -7.30 -4.01
N LEU A 75 7.22 -7.17 -3.25
CA LEU A 75 5.93 -7.84 -3.48
C LEU A 75 5.15 -7.24 -4.68
N GLY A 76 5.68 -6.19 -5.31
CA GLY A 76 5.09 -5.56 -6.51
C GLY A 76 4.07 -4.47 -6.22
N ALA A 77 4.15 -3.81 -5.06
CA ALA A 77 3.45 -2.56 -4.82
C ALA A 77 3.92 -1.49 -5.80
N HIS A 78 2.97 -0.70 -6.30
CA HIS A 78 3.23 0.36 -7.24
C HIS A 78 3.97 1.51 -6.51
N PRO A 79 5.14 1.96 -7.00
CA PRO A 79 6.00 2.90 -6.26
C PRO A 79 5.30 4.21 -5.88
N PHE A 80 4.40 4.68 -6.74
CA PHE A 80 3.64 5.90 -6.49
C PHE A 80 2.63 5.73 -5.34
N LEU A 81 1.93 4.58 -5.24
CA LEU A 81 0.91 4.36 -4.21
C LEU A 81 1.53 4.28 -2.83
N THR A 82 2.68 3.61 -2.71
CA THR A 82 3.43 3.58 -1.46
C THR A 82 3.97 4.98 -1.14
N LEU A 83 4.59 5.67 -2.10
CA LEU A 83 5.13 7.01 -1.85
C LEU A 83 4.08 8.01 -1.35
N THR A 84 2.94 8.14 -2.04
CA THR A 84 1.91 9.13 -1.66
C THR A 84 1.27 8.81 -0.32
N LEU A 85 0.92 7.55 -0.10
CA LEU A 85 0.33 7.09 1.17
C LEU A 85 1.27 7.33 2.34
N PHE A 86 2.54 6.95 2.19
CA PHE A 86 3.50 7.08 3.29
C PHE A 86 3.96 8.53 3.52
N ILE A 87 3.95 9.41 2.51
CA ILE A 87 4.07 10.86 2.73
C ILE A 87 2.90 11.34 3.58
N ALA A 88 1.66 11.00 3.21
CA ALA A 88 0.48 11.43 3.95
C ALA A 88 0.51 10.94 5.40
N MET A 89 1.00 9.73 5.63
CA MET A 89 1.13 9.19 6.99
C MET A 89 2.31 9.75 7.75
N PHE A 90 3.51 9.88 7.17
CA PHE A 90 4.74 10.04 7.97
C PHE A 90 5.49 11.35 7.75
N GLU A 91 5.23 12.13 6.68
CA GLU A 91 5.96 13.38 6.45
C GLU A 91 5.83 14.35 7.63
N ARG A 92 4.67 14.37 8.28
CA ARG A 92 4.42 15.19 9.47
C ARG A 92 5.26 14.83 10.70
N ASP A 93 5.97 13.70 10.66
CA ASP A 93 6.86 13.24 11.73
C ASP A 93 8.32 13.71 11.51
N HIS A 94 8.62 14.34 10.36
CA HIS A 94 9.94 14.88 10.05
C HIS A 94 10.02 16.39 10.32
N GLU A 95 11.16 16.85 10.80
CA GLU A 95 11.40 18.28 11.11
C GLU A 95 11.70 19.13 9.86
N GLU A 96 12.27 18.51 8.83
CA GLU A 96 12.68 19.17 7.59
C GLU A 96 11.75 18.81 6.43
N PRO A 97 11.51 19.74 5.47
CA PRO A 97 10.75 19.43 4.27
C PRO A 97 11.35 18.26 3.49
N LEU A 98 10.49 17.41 2.92
CA LEU A 98 10.85 16.22 2.16
C LEU A 98 11.56 15.13 2.98
N GLY A 99 11.47 15.20 4.32
CA GLY A 99 12.18 14.28 5.21
C GLY A 99 11.82 12.82 4.93
N PHE A 100 10.54 12.51 4.75
CA PHE A 100 10.12 11.14 4.47
C PHE A 100 10.56 10.69 3.08
N GLN A 101 10.49 11.56 2.08
CA GLN A 101 10.86 11.27 0.70
C GLN A 101 12.34 10.91 0.59
N LEU A 102 13.20 11.64 1.30
CA LEU A 102 14.64 11.35 1.38
C LEU A 102 14.90 10.00 2.06
N GLU A 103 14.18 9.69 3.15
CA GLU A 103 14.25 8.37 3.79
C GLU A 103 13.81 7.24 2.84
N TYR A 104 12.67 7.44 2.17
CA TYR A 104 12.09 6.49 1.23
C TYR A 104 13.06 6.19 0.08
N ALA A 105 13.66 7.23 -0.50
CA ALA A 105 14.68 7.08 -1.54
C ALA A 105 15.90 6.29 -1.05
N ARG A 106 16.39 6.59 0.16
CA ARG A 106 17.52 5.86 0.77
C ARG A 106 17.21 4.38 0.98
N LYS A 107 16.03 4.05 1.51
CA LYS A 107 15.61 2.67 1.77
C LYS A 107 15.42 1.86 0.50
N LEU A 108 14.97 2.47 -0.60
CA LEU A 108 14.80 1.80 -1.89
C LEU A 108 16.06 1.84 -2.79
N SER A 109 17.15 2.46 -2.35
CA SER A 109 18.35 2.67 -3.18
C SER A 109 19.04 1.40 -3.72
N HIS A 110 18.73 0.24 -3.14
CA HIS A 110 19.26 -1.05 -3.57
C HIS A 110 18.45 -1.70 -4.71
N PHE A 111 17.28 -1.16 -5.06
CA PHE A 111 16.52 -1.63 -6.22
C PHE A 111 17.09 -1.05 -7.51
N SER A 112 17.28 -1.93 -8.50
CA SER A 112 17.54 -1.54 -9.89
C SER A 112 16.39 -2.03 -10.75
N LEU A 113 15.67 -1.10 -11.37
CA LEU A 113 14.61 -1.42 -12.32
C LEU A 113 15.11 -1.22 -13.75
N PRO A 114 14.70 -2.06 -14.71
CA PRO A 114 15.01 -1.84 -16.11
C PRO A 114 14.42 -0.48 -16.53
N TYR A 115 15.25 0.37 -17.11
CA TYR A 115 14.76 1.58 -17.74
C TYR A 115 13.95 1.17 -18.97
N PRO A 116 12.70 1.63 -19.13
CA PRO A 116 11.91 1.31 -20.31
C PRO A 116 12.65 1.78 -21.57
N ASP A 117 12.83 0.87 -22.52
CA ASP A 117 13.32 1.27 -23.84
C ASP A 117 12.20 2.05 -24.55
N ILE A 118 12.51 3.28 -24.95
CA ILE A 118 11.58 4.18 -25.65
C ILE A 118 11.87 4.24 -27.16
N ALA A 119 12.74 3.37 -27.68
CA ALA A 119 13.17 3.37 -29.08
C ALA A 119 12.15 2.78 -30.09
N THR A 120 10.88 2.62 -29.71
CA THR A 120 9.82 2.10 -30.60
C THR A 120 9.12 3.18 -31.39
#